data_AF-A0A1I1FUI2-F1
#
_entry.id   AF-A0A1I1FUI2-F1
#
_cell.length_a   1.000
_cell.length_b   1.000
_cell.length_c   1.000
_cell.angle_alpha   90.00
_cell.angle_beta   90.00
_cell.angle_gamma   90.00
#
_symmetry.space_group_name_H-M   'P 1'
#
loop_
_entity.id
_entity.type
_entity.pdbx_description
1 polymer ?
#
loop_
_entity_poly.entity_id
_entity_poly.type
_entity_poly.pdbx_seq_one_letter_code
_entity_poly.pdbx_strand_id
1 'polypeptide(L)'
;MKEQNQHCRKNSYKKVGYDLKLLIIDQIQNAQISINHAANKYQVSRASIYYWLKKYSTLEQKKQGMSKKDEIKKLKEKIEELEFV
;
A
#
# COMPACT_ATOMS: atom_id res chain seq x y z
N MET A 1 5.73 -35.82 -21.99
CA MET A 1 6.91 -35.32 -21.23
C MET A 1 6.38 -34.58 -20.01
N LYS A 2 6.77 -34.99 -18.79
CA LYS A 2 6.39 -34.26 -17.56
C LYS A 2 7.38 -33.10 -17.42
N GLU A 3 6.92 -31.87 -17.55
CA GLU A 3 7.71 -30.68 -17.25
C GLU A 3 8.10 -30.74 -15.77
N GLN A 4 9.39 -30.95 -15.50
CA GLN A 4 9.92 -30.91 -14.15
C GLN A 4 9.90 -29.46 -13.72
N ASN A 5 8.96 -29.12 -12.81
CA ASN A 5 8.89 -27.81 -12.18
C ASN A 5 10.28 -27.43 -11.67
N GLN A 6 10.95 -26.50 -12.35
CA GLN A 6 12.24 -25.98 -11.90
C GLN A 6 12.06 -25.46 -10.47
N HIS A 7 12.92 -25.91 -9.56
CA HIS A 7 12.88 -25.48 -8.16
C HIS A 7 13.03 -23.95 -8.14
N CYS A 8 11.93 -23.23 -7.86
CA CYS A 8 11.94 -21.77 -7.76
C CYS A 8 13.00 -21.39 -6.73
N ARG A 9 14.13 -20.82 -7.17
CA ARG A 9 15.19 -20.39 -6.26
C ARG A 9 14.58 -19.43 -5.26
N LYS A 10 14.70 -19.74 -3.96
CA LYS A 10 14.30 -18.82 -2.90
C LYS A 10 15.13 -17.55 -3.05
N ASN A 11 14.46 -16.40 -3.18
CA ASN A 11 15.15 -15.12 -3.18
C ASN A 11 15.99 -15.01 -1.91
N SER A 12 17.24 -14.57 -2.04
CA SER A 12 18.11 -14.34 -0.90
C SER A 12 17.50 -13.28 0.01
N TYR A 13 17.67 -13.46 1.32
CA TYR A 13 17.14 -12.54 2.32
C TYR A 13 17.77 -11.16 2.12
N LYS A 14 16.97 -10.19 1.67
CA LYS A 14 17.35 -8.77 1.64
C LYS A 14 16.87 -8.12 2.93
N LYS A 15 17.80 -7.77 3.82
CA LYS A 15 17.48 -7.07 5.07
C LYS A 15 17.07 -5.64 4.75
N VAL A 16 15.78 -5.35 4.89
CA VAL A 16 15.23 -3.99 4.77
C VAL A 16 15.40 -3.27 6.11
N GLY A 17 16.07 -2.12 6.09
CA GLY A 17 16.24 -1.24 7.25
C GLY A 17 14.91 -0.78 7.84
N TYR A 18 14.89 -0.42 9.12
CA TYR A 18 13.66 0.00 9.80
C TYR A 18 13.13 1.33 9.26
N ASP A 19 14.01 2.30 9.01
CA ASP A 19 13.65 3.63 8.49
C ASP A 19 12.96 3.53 7.13
N LEU A 20 13.46 2.65 6.26
CA LEU A 20 12.86 2.41 4.95
C LEU A 20 11.45 1.82 5.07
N LYS A 21 11.18 0.98 6.08
CA LYS A 21 9.83 0.45 6.32
C LYS A 21 8.88 1.58 6.71
N LEU A 22 9.30 2.47 7.60
CA LEU A 22 8.50 3.63 8.03
C LEU A 22 8.21 4.56 6.86
N LEU A 23 9.22 4.86 6.04
CA LEU A 23 9.06 5.68 4.83
C LEU A 23 8.05 5.06 3.84
N ILE A 24 8.13 3.75 3.60
CA ILE A 24 7.18 3.06 2.72
C ILE A 24 5.76 3.13 3.29
N ILE A 25 5.59 2.93 4.60
CA ILE A 25 4.29 3.00 5.27
C ILE A 25 3.68 4.40 5.12
N ASP A 26 4.46 5.44 5.41
CA ASP A 26 4.01 6.84 5.32
C ASP A 26 3.56 7.21 3.90
N GLN A 27 4.37 6.87 2.88
CA GLN A 27 4.02 7.12 1.48
C GLN A 27 2.73 6.41 1.05
N ILE A 28 2.47 5.21 1.56
CA ILE A 28 1.24 4.46 1.27
C ILE A 28 0.04 5.06 2.00
N GLN A 29 0.19 5.42 3.27
CA GLN A 29 -0.90 6.01 4.07
C GLN A 29 -1.29 7.41 3.58
N ASN A 30 -0.31 8.18 3.10
CA ASN A 30 -0.52 9.46 2.44
C ASN A 30 -1.01 9.32 0.99
N ALA A 31 -1.27 8.09 0.52
CA ALA A 31 -1.73 7.78 -0.84
C ALA A 31 -0.82 8.31 -1.96
N GLN A 32 0.46 8.60 -1.67
CA GLN A 32 1.43 9.05 -2.66
C GLN A 32 1.83 7.92 -3.61
N ILE A 33 1.90 6.69 -3.09
CA ILE A 33 2.20 5.50 -3.88
C ILE A 33 1.24 4.36 -3.53
N SER A 34 0.93 3.52 -4.52
CA SER A 34 0.20 2.28 -4.27
C SER A 34 1.12 1.20 -3.70
N ILE A 35 0.53 0.20 -3.02
CA ILE A 35 1.27 -0.98 -2.52
C ILE A 35 1.99 -1.71 -3.65
N ASN A 36 1.38 -1.79 -4.84
CA ASN A 36 2.00 -2.42 -6.02
C ASN A 36 3.22 -1.62 -6.48
N HIS A 37 3.09 -0.30 -6.55
CA HIS A 37 4.18 0.57 -6.92
C HIS A 37 5.34 0.48 -5.90
N ALA A 38 5.03 0.50 -4.60
CA ALA A 38 6.02 0.34 -3.54
C ALA A 38 6.76 -1.01 -3.62
N ALA A 39 6.02 -2.11 -3.87
CA ALA A 39 6.61 -3.45 -4.01
C ALA A 39 7.64 -3.50 -5.14
N ASN A 40 7.30 -2.93 -6.30
CA ASN A 40 8.19 -2.87 -7.46
C ASN A 40 9.38 -1.93 -7.21
N LYS A 41 9.11 -0.72 -6.70
CA LYS A 41 10.12 0.33 -6.47
C LYS A 41 11.20 -0.10 -5.48
N TYR A 42 10.79 -0.70 -4.36
CA TYR A 42 11.71 -1.09 -3.29
C TYR A 42 12.13 -2.57 -3.36
N GLN A 43 11.67 -3.31 -4.37
CA GLN A 43 11.91 -4.75 -4.55
C GLN A 43 11.54 -5.57 -3.30
N VAL A 44 10.43 -5.21 -2.67
CA VAL A 44 9.90 -5.88 -1.48
C VAL A 44 8.60 -6.59 -1.83
N SER A 45 8.34 -7.72 -1.18
CA SER A 45 7.08 -8.42 -1.43
C SER A 45 5.90 -7.61 -0.92
N ARG A 46 4.77 -7.67 -1.64
CA ARG A 46 3.51 -7.06 -1.19
C ARG A 46 3.10 -7.57 0.19
N ALA A 47 3.31 -8.87 0.45
CA ALA A 47 3.03 -9.48 1.75
C ALA A 47 3.85 -8.85 2.90
N SER A 48 5.12 -8.52 2.66
CA SER A 48 5.94 -7.79 3.63
C SER A 48 5.39 -6.40 3.92
N ILE A 49 4.97 -5.67 2.89
CA ILE A 49 4.35 -4.36 3.05
C ILE A 49 3.05 -4.46 3.86
N TYR A 50 2.17 -5.42 3.54
CA TYR A 50 0.94 -5.65 4.32
C TYR A 50 1.24 -5.96 5.78
N TYR A 51 2.26 -6.78 6.05
CA TYR A 51 2.69 -7.08 7.41
C TYR A 51 3.17 -5.82 8.14
N TRP A 52 3.98 -4.98 7.50
CA TRP A 52 4.45 -3.72 8.08
C TRP A 52 3.31 -2.76 8.35
N LEU A 53 2.38 -2.62 7.40
CA LEU A 53 1.16 -1.83 7.61
C LEU A 53 0.37 -2.36 8.81
N LYS A 54 0.16 -3.67 8.94
CA LYS A 54 -0.57 -4.24 10.08
C LYS A 54 0.14 -3.99 11.40
N LYS A 55 1.47 -4.11 11.44
CA LYS A 55 2.28 -4.08 12.66
C LYS A 55 2.67 -2.68 13.12
N TYR A 56 2.91 -1.77 12.17
CA TYR A 56 3.47 -0.44 12.45
C TYR A 56 2.50 0.71 12.13
N SER A 57 1.34 0.46 11.51
CA SER A 57 0.33 1.52 11.40
C SER A 57 -0.25 1.85 12.76
N THR A 58 -0.22 3.14 13.11
CA THR A 58 -0.92 3.65 14.29
C THR A 58 -2.43 3.68 14.04
N LEU A 59 -3.21 3.65 15.14
CA LEU A 59 -4.67 3.68 15.10
C LEU A 59 -5.19 4.92 14.35
N GLU A 60 -4.55 6.07 14.56
CA GLU A 60 -4.90 7.34 13.89
C GLU A 60 -4.68 7.29 12.38
N GLN A 61 -3.58 6.69 11.92
CA GLN A 61 -3.31 6.52 10.49
C GLN A 61 -4.34 5.59 9.81
N LYS A 62 -4.86 4.58 10.52
CA LYS A 62 -5.95 3.73 10.02
C LYS A 62 -7.26 4.50 9.86
N LYS A 63 -7.57 5.45 10.77
CA LYS A 63 -8.77 6.29 10.69
C LYS A 63 -8.69 7.29 9.53
N GLN A 64 -7.53 7.90 9.30
CA GLN A 64 -7.32 8.85 8.20
C GLN A 64 -7.62 8.26 6.81
N GLY A 65 -7.33 6.96 6.60
CA GLY A 65 -7.63 6.28 5.35
C GLY A 65 -9.13 6.10 5.07
N MET A 66 -9.96 5.97 6.11
CA MET A 66 -11.42 5.93 5.96
C MET A 66 -11.99 7.33 5.70
N SER A 67 -11.56 8.34 6.48
CA SER A 67 -12.05 9.73 6.35
C SER A 67 -11.92 10.27 4.93
N LYS A 68 -10.80 10.00 4.25
CA LYS A 68 -10.57 10.48 2.87
C LYS A 68 -11.50 9.84 1.84
N LYS A 69 -11.91 8.57 2.03
CA LYS A 69 -12.89 7.94 1.11
C LYS A 69 -14.27 8.56 1.26
N ASP A 70 -14.65 8.87 2.50
CA ASP A 70 -15.92 9.53 2.79
C ASP A 70 -15.92 10.99 2.29
N GLU A 71 -14.78 11.69 2.41
CA GLU A 71 -14.58 13.01 1.80
C GLU A 71 -14.66 12.97 0.27
N ILE A 72 -14.01 12.00 -0.38
CA ILE A 72 -14.10 11.82 -1.83
C ILE A 72 -15.56 11.57 -2.25
N LYS A 73 -16.31 10.77 -1.50
CA LYS A 73 -17.72 10.52 -1.76
C LYS A 73 -18.54 11.81 -1.68
N LYS A 74 -18.40 12.57 -0.58
CA LYS A 74 -19.09 13.87 -0.41
C LYS A 74 -18.75 14.87 -1.49
N LEU A 75 -17.47 14.95 -1.91
CA LEU A 75 -17.04 15.85 -2.97
C LEU A 75 -17.63 15.46 -4.33
N LYS A 76 -17.76 14.17 -4.61
CA LYS A 76 -18.42 13.68 -5.84
C LYS A 76 -19.90 14.01 -5.86
N GLU A 77 -20.62 13.75 -4.76
CA GLU A 77 -22.05 14.09 -4.61
C GLU A 77 -22.27 15.61 -4.82
N LYS A 78 -21.39 16.44 -4.24
CA LYS A 78 -21.46 17.90 -4.43
C LYS A 78 -21.19 18.37 -5.87
N ILE A 79 -20.32 17.68 -6.62
CA ILE A 79 -20.09 17.98 -8.04
C ILE A 79 -21.34 17.62 -8.85
N GLU A 80 -21.93 16.44 -8.62
CA GLU A 80 -23.14 15.99 -9.30
C GLU A 80 -24.33 16.95 -9.06
N GLU A 81 -24.51 17.42 -7.82
CA GLU A 81 -25.51 18.45 -7.49
C GLU A 81 -25.30 19.76 -8.26
N LEU A 82 -24.04 20.18 -8.45
CA LEU A 82 -23.70 21.44 -9.13
C LEU A 82 -23.75 21.34 -10.66
N GLU A 83 -23.56 20.16 -11.24
CA GLU A 83 -23.63 19.92 -12.70
C GLU A 83 -25.08 19.82 -13.23
N PHE A 84 -26.05 19.53 -12.37
CA PHE A 84 -27.46 19.38 -12.72
C PHE A 84 -28.32 20.65 -12.50
N VAL A 85 -27.69 21.81 -12.25
CA VAL A 85 -28.31 23.15 -12.18
C VAL A 85 -27.90 23.97 -13.40
#